data_AF-A0A2P1QUH5-F1
#
_entry.id   AF-A0A2P1QUH5-F1
#
_cell.length_a   1.000
_cell.length_b   1.000
_cell.length_c   1.000
_cell.angle_alpha   90.00
_cell.angle_beta   90.00
_cell.angle_gamma   90.00
#
_symmetry.space_group_name_H-M   'P 1'
#
loop_
_entity.id
_entity.type
_entity.pdbx_description
1 polymer ?
#
loop_
_entity_poly.entity_id
_entity_poly.type
_entity_poly.pdbx_seq_one_letter_code
_entity_poly.pdbx_strand_id
1 'polypeptide(L)'
;MKEFIQKIIKLENGDKIVLYDSDKIKGNVSIEEQNRNICRIDKDDNVLWRIKSYVHKDWGIPFIKMKLREKKLIAYDWAGGEFEVSLEDGSIELIQEHR
;
A
#
# COMPACT_ATOMS: atom_id res chain seq x y z
N MET A 1 -13.66 7.45 -6.59
CA MET A 1 -12.31 7.03 -6.13
C MET A 1 -11.97 7.47 -4.70
N LYS A 2 -12.30 8.69 -4.23
CA LYS A 2 -12.04 9.09 -2.82
C LYS A 2 -12.75 8.20 -1.77
N GLU A 3 -13.88 7.59 -2.14
CA GLU A 3 -14.68 6.69 -1.27
C GLU A 3 -13.98 5.39 -0.87
N PHE A 4 -12.93 5.02 -1.61
CA PHE A 4 -12.14 3.81 -1.38
C PHE A 4 -10.86 4.09 -0.60
N ILE A 5 -10.61 5.33 -0.16
CA ILE A 5 -9.40 5.65 0.60
C ILE A 5 -9.60 5.24 2.05
N GLN A 6 -8.76 4.32 2.53
CA GLN A 6 -8.73 3.92 3.94
C GLN A 6 -7.85 4.85 4.76
N LYS A 7 -6.67 5.22 4.22
CA LYS A 7 -5.71 6.06 4.93
C LYS A 7 -4.86 6.91 3.99
N ILE A 8 -4.50 8.10 4.45
CA ILE A 8 -3.55 9.00 3.79
C ILE A 8 -2.45 9.36 4.78
N ILE A 9 -1.19 9.32 4.33
CA ILE A 9 -0.04 9.89 5.04
C ILE A 9 0.53 11.00 4.16
N LYS A 10 0.60 12.22 4.68
CA LYS A 10 1.25 13.35 3.99
C LYS A 10 2.74 13.33 4.29
N LEU A 11 3.56 13.52 3.26
CA LEU A 11 5.01 13.64 3.36
C LEU A 11 5.42 15.12 3.41
N GLU A 12 6.62 15.39 3.92
CA GLU A 12 7.13 16.76 4.09
C GLU A 12 7.28 17.52 2.76
N ASN A 13 7.54 16.80 1.67
CA ASN A 13 7.67 17.36 0.33
C ASN A 13 6.33 17.68 -0.36
N GLY A 14 5.20 17.46 0.32
CA GLY A 14 3.85 17.70 -0.19
C GLY A 14 3.20 16.48 -0.86
N ASP A 15 3.96 15.42 -1.11
CA ASP A 15 3.42 14.15 -1.61
C ASP A 15 2.55 13.47 -0.55
N LYS A 16 1.82 12.46 -0.98
CA LYS A 16 1.02 11.63 -0.09
C LYS A 16 1.14 10.15 -0.45
N ILE A 17 1.14 9.33 0.58
CA ILE A 17 0.94 7.89 0.46
C ILE A 17 -0.53 7.59 0.75
N VAL A 18 -1.16 6.83 -0.13
CA VAL A 18 -2.55 6.42 -0.01
C VAL A 18 -2.61 4.91 0.15
N LEU A 19 -3.39 4.47 1.13
CA LEU A 19 -3.84 3.08 1.26
C LEU A 19 -5.32 3.03 0.89
N TYR A 20 -5.66 2.22 -0.11
CA TYR A 20 -7.02 1.95 -0.50
C TYR A 20 -7.61 0.79 0.31
N ASP A 21 -8.87 0.94 0.67
CA ASP A 21 -9.69 -0.02 1.40
C ASP A 21 -9.95 -1.24 0.51
N SER A 22 -9.26 -2.33 0.83
CA SER A 22 -9.27 -3.56 0.04
C SER A 22 -10.63 -4.26 0.03
N ASP A 23 -11.45 -4.09 1.08
CA ASP A 23 -12.79 -4.68 1.15
C ASP A 23 -13.76 -3.95 0.24
N LYS A 24 -13.64 -2.63 0.10
CA LYS A 24 -14.49 -1.82 -0.78
C LYS A 24 -14.17 -1.99 -2.27
N ILE A 25 -12.91 -2.25 -2.60
CA ILE A 25 -12.49 -2.46 -4.00
C ILE A 25 -12.60 -3.93 -4.43
N LYS A 26 -12.74 -4.87 -3.49
CA LYS A 26 -12.89 -6.30 -3.76
C LYS A 26 -14.04 -6.55 -4.74
N GLY A 27 -13.78 -7.35 -5.78
CA GLY A 27 -14.77 -7.68 -6.82
C GLY A 27 -14.97 -6.59 -7.89
N ASN A 28 -14.48 -5.37 -7.66
CA ASN A 28 -14.47 -4.29 -8.66
C ASN A 28 -13.16 -4.22 -9.44
N VAL A 29 -12.09 -4.80 -8.91
CA VAL A 29 -10.74 -4.83 -9.50
C VAL A 29 -10.18 -6.24 -9.51
N SER A 30 -9.12 -6.46 -10.28
CA SER A 30 -8.39 -7.74 -10.28
C SER A 30 -7.74 -8.01 -8.90
N ILE A 31 -7.47 -9.29 -8.59
CA ILE A 31 -6.75 -9.67 -7.35
C ILE A 31 -5.38 -8.98 -7.29
N GLU A 32 -4.70 -8.86 -8.44
CA GLU A 32 -3.42 -8.14 -8.52
C GLU A 32 -3.58 -6.68 -8.11
N GLU A 33 -4.58 -5.98 -8.64
CA GLU A 33 -4.83 -4.59 -8.25
C GLU A 33 -5.26 -4.44 -6.80
N GLN A 34 -6.03 -5.40 -6.28
CA GLN A 34 -6.39 -5.44 -4.87
C GLN A 34 -5.14 -5.57 -3.99
N ASN A 35 -4.17 -6.40 -4.38
CA ASN A 35 -2.90 -6.55 -3.68
C ASN A 35 -1.97 -5.33 -3.82
N ARG A 36 -2.18 -4.49 -4.84
CA ARG A 36 -1.40 -3.27 -5.11
C ARG A 36 -2.10 -2.01 -4.62
N ASN A 37 -2.68 -2.09 -3.43
CA ASN A 37 -3.55 -1.06 -2.87
C ASN A 37 -2.83 0.09 -2.13
N ILE A 38 -1.51 0.18 -2.22
CA ILE A 38 -0.74 1.33 -1.72
C ILE A 38 -0.11 2.08 -2.89
N CYS A 39 -0.22 3.40 -2.89
CA CYS A 39 0.43 4.24 -3.90
C CYS A 39 0.99 5.55 -3.33
N ARG A 40 2.02 6.08 -3.98
CA ARG A 40 2.49 7.45 -3.77
C ARG A 40 1.92 8.36 -4.85
N ILE A 41 1.43 9.50 -4.42
CA ILE A 41 0.84 10.52 -5.27
C ILE A 41 1.57 11.83 -4.97
N ASP A 42 1.94 12.57 -6.01
CA ASP A 42 2.54 13.89 -5.84
C ASP A 42 1.50 14.95 -5.42
N LYS A 43 1.97 16.18 -5.20
CA LYS A 43 1.13 17.33 -4.85
C LYS A 43 0.11 17.73 -5.93
N ASP A 44 0.35 17.32 -7.18
CA ASP A 44 -0.46 17.64 -8.36
C ASP A 44 -1.43 16.49 -8.70
N ASP A 45 -1.62 15.55 -7.76
CA ASP A 45 -2.48 14.38 -7.87
C ASP A 45 -2.04 13.31 -8.91
N ASN A 46 -0.77 13.33 -9.35
CA ASN A 46 -0.23 12.29 -10.23
C ASN A 46 0.28 11.09 -9.41
N VAL A 47 -0.03 9.87 -9.87
CA VAL A 47 0.51 8.65 -9.26
C VAL A 47 1.98 8.49 -9.65
N LEU A 48 2.89 8.60 -8.68
CA LEU A 48 4.33 8.39 -8.88
C LEU A 48 4.66 6.90 -8.96
N TRP A 49 4.11 6.11 -8.03
CA TRP A 49 4.24 4.65 -8.05
C TRP A 49 3.08 3.99 -7.31
N ARG A 50 2.87 2.71 -7.63
CA ARG A 50 2.06 1.77 -6.83
C ARG A 50 2.96 0.64 -6.37
N ILE A 51 2.71 0.12 -5.18
CA ILE A 51 3.52 -0.99 -4.66
C ILE A 51 3.56 -2.13 -5.67
N LYS A 52 4.72 -2.76 -5.73
CA LYS A 52 4.89 -4.00 -6.49
C LYS A 52 4.22 -5.10 -5.67
N SER A 53 3.29 -5.84 -6.27
CA SER A 53 2.66 -6.96 -5.57
C SER A 53 3.74 -7.97 -5.23
N TYR A 54 3.89 -8.25 -3.95
CA TYR A 54 4.64 -9.40 -3.48
C TYR A 54 3.61 -10.50 -3.20
N VAL A 55 4.01 -11.73 -3.48
CA VAL A 55 3.54 -12.98 -2.88
C VAL A 55 2.46 -13.82 -3.58
N HIS A 56 1.25 -13.38 -3.93
CA HIS A 56 0.23 -14.37 -4.38
C HIS A 56 -0.61 -13.91 -5.58
N LYS A 57 -0.40 -14.57 -6.73
CA LYS A 57 -1.16 -14.31 -7.97
C LYS A 57 -2.63 -14.73 -7.87
N ASP A 58 -2.90 -15.76 -7.07
CA ASP A 58 -4.21 -16.40 -7.05
C ASP A 58 -5.06 -15.97 -5.84
N TRP A 59 -4.45 -15.36 -4.81
CA TRP A 59 -5.07 -15.07 -3.53
C TRP A 59 -4.85 -13.62 -3.14
N GLY A 60 -5.93 -12.95 -2.72
CA GLY A 60 -5.89 -11.55 -2.29
C GLY A 60 -5.32 -11.43 -0.88
N ILE A 61 -4.07 -10.97 -0.77
CA ILE A 61 -3.42 -10.62 0.50
C ILE A 61 -3.05 -9.12 0.46
N PRO A 62 -4.06 -8.23 0.44
CA PRO A 62 -3.83 -6.79 0.37
C PRO A 62 -3.24 -6.27 1.68
N PHE A 63 -2.64 -5.07 1.60
CA PHE A 63 -2.26 -4.34 2.79
C PHE A 63 -3.50 -3.78 3.49
N ILE A 64 -3.57 -3.95 4.81
CA ILE A 64 -4.72 -3.49 5.62
C ILE A 64 -4.35 -2.32 6.52
N LYS A 65 -3.06 -2.00 6.64
CA LYS A 65 -2.54 -0.96 7.52
C LYS A 65 -1.19 -0.45 7.04
N MET A 66 -0.93 0.83 7.27
CA MET A 66 0.38 1.44 7.08
C MET A 66 0.74 2.46 8.15
N LYS A 67 2.03 2.66 8.41
CA LYS A 67 2.60 3.64 9.35
C LYS A 67 3.89 4.22 8.77
N LEU A 68 4.13 5.51 8.99
CA LEU A 68 5.43 6.14 8.73
C LEU A 68 6.21 6.20 10.05
N ARG A 69 7.40 5.61 10.09
CA ARG A 69 8.30 5.60 11.25
C ARG A 69 9.70 5.94 10.78
N GLU A 70 10.32 6.98 11.34
CA GLU A 70 11.73 7.31 11.03
C GLU A 70 12.02 7.38 9.51
N LYS A 71 11.11 7.98 8.74
CA LYS A 71 11.16 8.07 7.26
C LYS A 71 10.97 6.75 6.50
N LYS A 72 10.67 5.65 7.18
CA LYS A 72 10.32 4.35 6.60
C LYS A 72 8.82 4.14 6.61
N LEU A 73 8.28 3.68 5.49
CA LEU A 73 6.87 3.29 5.39
C LEU A 73 6.75 1.81 5.73
N ILE A 74 6.10 1.51 6.84
CA ILE A 74 5.82 0.14 7.28
C ILE A 74 4.39 -0.21 6.93
N ALA A 75 4.17 -1.30 6.21
CA ALA A 75 2.87 -1.79 5.81
C ALA A 75 2.62 -3.21 6.36
N TYR A 76 1.36 -3.49 6.68
CA TYR A 76 0.93 -4.79 7.21
C TYR A 76 -0.11 -5.40 6.29
N ASP A 77 0.10 -6.63 5.90
CA ASP A 77 -0.83 -7.37 5.05
C ASP A 77 -1.86 -8.16 5.88
N TRP A 78 -2.80 -8.77 5.17
CA TRP A 78 -3.84 -9.57 5.79
C TRP A 78 -3.35 -10.93 6.33
N ALA A 79 -2.21 -11.42 5.85
CA ALA A 79 -1.60 -12.67 6.29
C ALA A 79 -0.74 -12.53 7.55
N GLY A 80 -0.62 -11.31 8.10
CA GLY A 80 0.20 -11.03 9.29
C GLY A 80 1.66 -10.69 8.96
N GLY A 81 1.98 -10.46 7.69
CA GLY A 81 3.28 -9.98 7.24
C GLY A 81 3.46 -8.48 7.50
N GLU A 82 4.64 -8.12 7.98
CA GLU A 82 5.11 -6.75 8.17
C GLU A 82 6.21 -6.45 7.16
N PHE A 83 6.02 -5.37 6.38
CA PHE A 83 6.87 -5.02 5.25
C PHE A 83 7.38 -3.59 5.35
N GLU A 84 8.63 -3.39 4.97
CA GLU A 84 9.14 -2.06 4.61
C GLU A 84 8.77 -1.77 3.17
N VAL A 85 8.21 -0.58 2.92
CA VAL A 85 7.88 -0.09 1.58
C VAL A 85 8.83 1.04 1.24
N SER A 86 9.58 0.89 0.15
CA SER A 86 10.44 1.92 -0.40
C SER A 86 9.60 3.12 -0.82
N LEU A 87 9.92 4.30 -0.27
CA LEU A 87 9.29 5.54 -0.68
C LEU A 87 9.70 5.95 -2.09
N GLU A 88 10.82 5.47 -2.61
CA GLU A 88 11.35 5.87 -3.91
C GLU A 88 10.61 5.20 -5.07
N ASP A 89 10.36 3.90 -4.97
CA ASP A 89 9.87 3.10 -6.11
C ASP A 89 8.71 2.14 -5.76
N GLY A 90 8.27 2.10 -4.50
CA GLY A 90 7.21 1.21 -4.04
C GLY A 90 7.59 -0.27 -4.01
N SER A 91 8.89 -0.61 -4.07
CA SER A 91 9.36 -1.96 -3.73
C SER A 91 9.06 -2.27 -2.26
N ILE A 92 8.88 -3.56 -1.96
CA ILE A 92 8.54 -4.03 -0.62
C ILE A 92 9.49 -5.13 -0.18
N GLU A 93 9.87 -5.08 1.10
CA GLU A 93 10.77 -6.04 1.73
C GLU A 93 10.11 -6.57 3.01
N LEU A 94 10.07 -7.89 3.17
CA LEU A 94 9.51 -8.53 4.36
C LEU A 94 10.45 -8.29 5.54
N ILE A 95 9.92 -7.70 6.61
CA ILE A 95 10.62 -7.51 7.87
C ILE A 95 10.37 -8.72 8.78
N GLN A 96 9.10 -9.08 8.97
CA GLN A 96 8.69 -10.11 9.93
C GLN A 96 7.33 -10.72 9.55
N GLU A 97 7.13 -12.01 9.84
CA GLU A 97 5.80 -12.63 9.88
C GLU A 97 5.37 -12.82 11.33
N HIS A 98 4.15 -12.37 11.66
CA HIS A 98 3.52 -12.63 12.96
C HIS A 98 2.57 -13.82 12.77
N ARG A 99 3.11 -15.04 12.92
CA ARG A 99 2.34 -16.31 12.90
C ARG A 99 2.16 -16.87 14.31
#